data_AF-A0A8C1U321-F1
#
_entry.id   AF-A0A8C1U321-F1
#
_cell.length_a   1.000
_cell.length_b   1.000
_cell.length_c   1.000
_cell.angle_alpha   90.00
_cell.angle_beta   90.00
_cell.angle_gamma   90.00
#
_symmetry.space_group_name_H-M   'P 1'
#
loop_
_entity.id
_entity.type
_entity.pdbx_description
1 polymer ?
#
loop_
_entity_poly.entity_id
_entity_poly.type
_entity_poly.pdbx_seq_one_letter_code
_entity_poly.pdbx_strand_id
1 'polypeptide(L)'
;LASDGKCVQATVSKMAEYSDDQNPLNCPICLHLLKNPVSTSCGHSFCMDCLNEFWDRDDQKGVYSCPQCRQTFNPRPVISRNTMLAEVVERMKREAPEAGTASPVLSFAV
;
A
#
# COMPACT_ATOMS: atom_id res chain seq x y z
N LEU A 1 -30.81 -25.05 -2.90
CA LEU A 1 -30.41 -23.98 -3.84
C LEU A 1 -30.67 -22.64 -3.16
N ALA A 2 -29.68 -22.12 -2.45
CA ALA A 2 -29.64 -20.74 -1.97
C ALA A 2 -28.18 -20.33 -2.13
N SER A 3 -27.94 -19.57 -3.19
CA SER A 3 -26.62 -19.14 -3.59
C SER A 3 -26.10 -17.97 -2.76
N ASP A 4 -24.77 -17.86 -2.80
CA ASP A 4 -24.01 -16.63 -3.02
C ASP A 4 -24.10 -15.51 -1.98
N GLY A 5 -22.95 -15.25 -1.34
CA GLY A 5 -22.61 -13.88 -0.96
C GLY A 5 -21.84 -13.69 0.34
N LYS A 6 -21.84 -14.67 1.26
CA LYS A 6 -21.27 -14.45 2.61
C LYS A 6 -19.83 -14.93 2.82
N CYS A 7 -19.30 -15.74 1.92
CA CYS A 7 -17.94 -16.30 2.04
C CYS A 7 -16.85 -15.25 1.76
N VAL A 8 -17.06 -14.33 0.80
CA VAL A 8 -15.99 -13.40 0.39
C VAL A 8 -15.75 -12.27 1.39
N GLN A 9 -16.76 -11.93 2.19
CA GLN A 9 -16.69 -10.79 3.11
C GLN A 9 -16.00 -11.15 4.44
N ALA A 10 -15.91 -12.44 4.77
CA ALA A 10 -15.26 -12.91 5.99
C ALA A 10 -13.71 -12.92 5.89
N THR A 11 -13.14 -12.80 4.68
CA THR A 11 -11.69 -12.92 4.48
C THR A 11 -10.94 -11.60 4.60
N VAL A 12 -11.63 -10.45 4.55
CA VAL A 12 -11.00 -9.12 4.73
C VAL A 12 -10.73 -8.85 6.22
N SER A 13 -11.53 -9.41 7.13
CA SER A 13 -11.44 -9.13 8.57
C SER A 13 -10.42 -10.00 9.34
N LYS A 14 -9.73 -10.95 8.69
CA LYS A 14 -8.78 -11.87 9.35
C LYS A 14 -7.31 -11.57 9.02
N MET A 15 -6.99 -10.34 8.59
CA MET A 15 -5.59 -9.89 8.42
C MET A 15 -5.14 -8.95 9.54
N ALA A 16 -5.91 -8.86 10.64
CA ALA A 16 -5.60 -7.99 11.78
C ALA A 16 -4.84 -8.70 12.92
N GLU A 17 -4.44 -9.96 12.73
CA GLU A 17 -3.70 -10.75 13.74
C GLU A 17 -2.53 -11.51 13.11
N TYR A 18 -1.66 -10.81 12.38
CA TYR A 18 -0.29 -11.26 12.12
C TYR A 18 0.63 -10.09 12.47
N SER A 19 1.32 -10.23 13.59
CA SER A 19 2.37 -9.32 14.03
C SER A 19 3.52 -9.39 13.04
N ASP A 20 3.54 -8.48 12.07
CA ASP A 20 4.73 -8.22 11.27
C ASP A 20 4.77 -6.73 10.94
N ASP A 21 5.87 -6.09 11.30
CA ASP A 21 6.22 -4.69 11.05
C ASP A 21 6.18 -4.28 9.54
N GLN A 22 5.74 -5.16 8.64
CA GLN A 22 5.67 -4.95 7.20
C GLN A 22 4.23 -5.11 6.69
N ASN A 23 3.41 -4.06 6.78
CA ASN A 23 2.19 -4.00 5.99
C ASN A 23 2.55 -4.17 4.50
N PRO A 24 2.00 -5.16 3.77
CA PRO A 24 2.41 -5.48 2.39
C PRO A 24 2.12 -4.34 1.40
N LEU A 25 1.34 -3.35 1.82
CA LEU A 25 1.05 -2.14 1.05
C LEU A 25 1.95 -0.96 1.43
N ASN A 26 2.98 -1.15 2.26
CA ASN A 26 3.97 -0.13 2.54
C ASN A 26 5.00 -0.05 1.40
N CYS A 27 5.39 1.17 1.05
CA CYS A 27 6.46 1.42 0.10
C CYS A 27 7.80 1.00 0.72
N PRO A 28 8.61 0.16 0.05
CA PRO A 28 9.92 -0.26 0.54
C PRO A 28 10.95 0.88 0.66
N ILE A 29 10.69 2.04 0.06
CA ILE A 29 11.60 3.20 0.05
C ILE A 29 11.31 4.12 1.24
N CYS A 30 10.06 4.59 1.38
CA CYS A 30 9.68 5.52 2.44
C CYS A 30 9.06 4.84 3.68
N LEU A 31 8.86 3.52 3.63
CA LEU A 31 8.31 2.69 4.71
C LEU A 31 6.90 3.09 5.17
N HIS A 32 6.19 3.88 4.36
CA HIS A 32 4.81 4.29 4.59
C HIS A 32 3.87 3.65 3.58
N LEU A 33 2.58 3.63 3.91
CA LEU A 33 1.52 3.15 3.02
C LEU A 33 1.62 3.83 1.64
N LEU A 34 1.55 3.05 0.57
CA LEU A 34 1.78 3.49 -0.80
C LEU A 34 0.92 4.72 -1.18
N LYS A 35 1.57 5.80 -1.61
CA LYS A 35 0.93 7.00 -2.17
C LYS A 35 1.10 6.98 -3.68
N ASN A 36 -0.02 7.02 -4.42
CA ASN A 36 -0.03 6.88 -5.88
C ASN A 36 0.82 5.66 -6.33
N PRO A 37 0.43 4.42 -5.92
CA PRO A 37 1.24 3.24 -6.16
C PRO A 37 1.52 3.05 -7.64
N VAL A 38 2.76 2.72 -7.96
CA VAL A 38 3.21 2.22 -9.27
C VAL A 38 3.78 0.83 -9.10
N SER A 39 3.71 0.02 -10.16
CA SER A 39 4.28 -1.32 -10.18
C SER A 39 5.31 -1.41 -11.30
N THR A 40 6.50 -1.92 -11.00
CA THR A 40 7.52 -2.22 -12.00
C THR A 40 7.17 -3.52 -12.73
N SER A 41 7.77 -3.77 -13.90
CA SER A 41 7.55 -5.03 -14.64
C SER A 41 8.05 -6.27 -13.91
N CYS A 42 8.87 -6.11 -12.87
CA CYS A 42 9.27 -7.20 -11.97
C CYS A 42 8.26 -7.48 -10.84
N GLY A 43 7.13 -6.76 -10.81
CA GLY A 43 6.02 -6.99 -9.87
C GLY A 43 6.12 -6.25 -8.54
N HIS A 44 7.18 -5.48 -8.30
CA HIS A 44 7.33 -4.71 -7.06
C HIS A 44 6.63 -3.35 -7.14
N SER A 45 6.07 -2.90 -6.02
CA SER A 45 5.29 -1.67 -5.96
C SER A 45 5.89 -0.60 -5.04
N PHE A 46 5.82 0.65 -5.48
CA PHE A 46 6.42 1.81 -4.81
C PHE A 46 5.49 3.02 -4.92
N CYS A 47 5.72 4.05 -4.12
CA CYS A 47 5.13 5.36 -4.40
C CYS A 47 5.69 5.89 -5.73
N MET A 48 4.85 6.53 -6.55
CA MET A 48 5.28 7.17 -7.80
C MET A 48 6.50 8.08 -7.58
N ASP A 49 6.41 8.96 -6.58
CA ASP A 49 7.45 9.95 -6.29
C ASP A 49 8.75 9.26 -5.84
N CYS A 50 8.66 8.28 -4.93
CA CYS A 50 9.82 7.57 -4.41
C CYS A 50 10.58 6.79 -5.50
N LEU A 51 9.87 6.14 -6.43
CA LEU A 51 10.51 5.41 -7.52
C LEU A 51 11.16 6.36 -8.54
N ASN A 52 10.51 7.48 -8.86
CA ASN A 52 11.07 8.49 -9.74
C ASN A 52 12.33 9.12 -9.14
N GLU A 53 12.28 9.56 -7.89
CA GLU A 53 13.45 10.12 -7.20
C GLU A 53 14.62 9.12 -7.13
N PHE A 54 14.34 7.83 -6.94
CA PHE A 54 15.37 6.80 -6.94
C PHE A 54 16.05 6.68 -8.31
N TRP A 55 15.27 6.65 -9.39
CA TRP A 55 15.79 6.61 -10.76
C TRP A 55 16.49 7.90 -11.19
N ASP A 56 16.01 9.06 -10.73
CA ASP A 56 16.58 10.37 -11.06
C ASP A 56 17.99 10.54 -10.46
N ARG A 57 18.29 9.91 -9.32
CA ARG A 57 19.62 10.00 -8.67
C ARG A 57 20.74 9.35 -9.49
N ASP A 58 20.44 8.31 -10.25
CA ASP A 58 21.44 7.50 -10.97
C ASP A 58 21.24 7.58 -12.51
N ASP A 59 20.46 8.55 -12.97
CA ASP A 59 20.04 8.74 -14.37
C ASP A 59 21.24 8.81 -15.35
N GLN A 60 22.40 9.28 -14.86
CA GLN A 60 23.65 9.37 -15.63
C GLN A 60 24.17 8.03 -16.16
N LYS A 61 23.79 6.89 -15.55
CA LYS A 61 24.21 5.56 -16.03
C LYS A 61 23.32 5.00 -17.15
N GLY A 62 22.14 5.59 -17.37
CA GLY A 62 21.15 5.11 -18.36
C GLY A 62 20.60 3.70 -18.08
N VAL A 63 20.90 3.11 -16.92
CA VAL A 63 20.43 1.80 -16.49
C VAL A 63 19.68 1.99 -15.18
N TYR A 64 18.40 1.65 -15.20
CA TYR A 64 17.50 1.82 -14.06
C TYR A 64 17.30 0.47 -13.39
N SER A 65 17.24 0.42 -12.07
CA SER A 65 17.06 -0.84 -11.35
C SER A 65 15.88 -0.77 -10.40
N CYS A 66 15.26 -1.93 -10.15
CA CYS A 66 14.26 -2.08 -9.10
C CYS A 66 14.95 -1.98 -7.73
N PRO A 67 14.52 -1.08 -6.82
CA PRO A 67 15.10 -0.96 -5.48
C PRO A 67 15.05 -2.26 -4.66
N GLN A 68 14.08 -3.14 -4.93
CA GLN A 68 13.84 -4.34 -4.13
C GLN A 68 14.59 -5.57 -4.66
N CYS A 69 14.47 -5.89 -5.96
CA CYS A 69 15.07 -7.11 -6.53
C CYS A 69 16.24 -6.84 -7.46
N ARG A 70 16.62 -5.57 -7.67
CA ARG A 70 17.73 -5.13 -8.54
C ARG A 70 17.59 -5.50 -10.02
N GLN A 71 16.44 -6.01 -10.46
CA GLN A 71 16.17 -6.19 -11.89
C GLN A 71 16.37 -4.87 -12.62
N THR A 72 17.11 -4.91 -13.72
CA THR A 72 17.49 -3.74 -14.49
C THR A 72 16.54 -3.49 -15.66
N PHE A 73 16.46 -2.24 -16.08
CA PHE A 73 15.64 -1.73 -17.17
C PHE A 73 16.46 -0.73 -17.98
N ASN A 74 16.43 -0.86 -19.31
CA ASN A 74 17.01 0.08 -20.25
C ASN A 74 16.17 0.04 -21.54
N PRO A 75 15.60 1.16 -22.02
CA PRO A 75 15.67 2.52 -21.46
C PRO A 75 14.84 2.68 -20.17
N ARG A 76 14.71 3.92 -19.65
CA ARG A 76 13.85 4.20 -18.49
C ARG A 76 12.42 3.72 -18.76
N PRO A 77 11.84 2.84 -17.93
CA PRO A 77 10.49 2.39 -18.15
C PRO A 77 9.50 3.51 -17.86
N VAL A 78 8.48 3.64 -18.71
CA VAL A 78 7.32 4.48 -18.42
C VAL A 78 6.51 3.80 -17.33
N ILE A 79 6.32 4.48 -16.21
CA ILE A 79 5.53 4.00 -15.08
C ILE A 79 4.21 4.75 -15.01
N SER A 80 3.12 4.00 -14.80
CA SER A 80 1.77 4.53 -14.60
C SER A 80 1.22 4.08 -13.27
N ARG A 81 0.35 4.90 -12.67
CA ARG A 81 -0.33 4.55 -11.43
C ARG A 81 -1.11 3.23 -11.59
N ASN A 82 -0.94 2.33 -10.65
CA ASN A 82 -1.73 1.12 -10.52
C ASN A 82 -3.05 1.45 -9.80
N THR A 83 -4.14 1.56 -10.56
CA THR A 83 -5.45 1.97 -10.04
C THR A 83 -6.05 0.96 -9.08
N MET A 84 -5.89 -0.34 -9.36
CA MET A 84 -6.37 -1.42 -8.47
C MET A 84 -5.66 -1.37 -7.12
N LEU A 85 -4.34 -1.26 -7.11
CA LEU A 85 -3.58 -1.17 -5.86
C LEU A 85 -3.91 0.10 -5.08
N ALA A 86 -4.14 1.22 -5.79
CA ALA A 86 -4.59 2.45 -5.16
C ALA A 86 -5.95 2.29 -4.47
N GLU A 87 -6.92 1.62 -5.09
CA GLU A 87 -8.23 1.37 -4.47
C GLU A 87 -8.11 0.50 -3.22
N VAL A 88 -7.29 -0.56 -3.26
CA VAL A 88 -7.04 -1.42 -2.08
C VAL A 88 -6.44 -0.61 -0.93
N VAL A 89 -5.42 0.21 -1.20
CA VAL A 89 -4.79 1.08 -0.20
C VAL A 89 -5.80 2.05 0.42
N GLU A 90 -6.69 2.63 -0.39
CA GLU A 90 -7.71 3.57 0.11
C GLU A 90 -8.77 2.87 0.98
N ARG A 91 -9.13 1.62 0.70
CA ARG A 91 -10.02 0.84 1.58
C ARG A 91 -9.36 0.57 2.93
N MET A 92 -8.08 0.18 2.94
CA MET A 92 -7.33 -0.03 4.19
C MET A 92 -7.27 1.21 5.07
N LYS A 93 -7.12 2.41 4.48
CA LYS A 93 -7.15 3.68 5.23
C LYS A 93 -8.50 3.95 5.89
N ARG A 94 -9.59 3.56 5.25
CA ARG A 94 -10.97 3.76 5.75
C ARG A 94 -11.36 2.73 6.80
N GLU A 95 -10.77 1.54 6.73
CA GLU A 95 -10.97 0.45 7.68
C GLU A 95 -10.06 0.56 8.91
N ALA A 96 -9.10 1.50 8.92
CA ALA A 96 -8.43 1.90 10.15
C ALA A 96 -9.52 2.47 11.09
N PRO A 97 -9.75 1.87 12.27
CA PRO A 97 -10.73 2.42 13.20
C PRO A 97 -10.27 3.82 13.59
N GLU A 98 -11.05 4.82 13.19
CA GLU A 98 -10.91 6.20 13.64
C GLU A 98 -11.02 6.19 15.18
N ALA A 99 -9.88 6.12 15.85
CA ALA A 99 -9.79 6.27 17.28
C ALA A 99 -10.04 7.75 17.63
N GLY A 100 -11.32 8.10 17.77
CA GLY A 100 -11.75 9.34 18.43
C GLY A 100 -12.94 10.03 17.76
N THR A 101 -14.09 10.07 18.44
CA THR A 101 -14.50 11.24 19.26
C THR A 101 -15.88 11.05 19.92
N ALA A 102 -15.96 11.55 21.16
CA ALA A 102 -17.14 12.01 21.93
C ALA A 102 -17.97 11.03 22.78
N SER A 103 -18.13 11.45 24.03
CA SER A 103 -18.68 10.82 25.25
C SER A 103 -20.21 10.98 25.37
N PRO A 104 -20.87 10.35 26.37
CA PRO A 104 -21.20 11.17 27.53
C PRO A 104 -20.83 10.54 28.87
N VAL A 105 -20.36 11.41 29.76
CA VAL A 105 -20.22 11.21 31.20
C VAL A 105 -21.51 10.63 31.79
N LEU A 106 -21.43 9.42 32.34
CA LEU A 106 -22.43 8.93 33.28
C LEU A 106 -22.01 9.37 34.68
N SER A 107 -22.56 10.51 35.11
CA SER A 107 -22.62 10.88 36.52
C SER A 107 -23.46 9.85 37.26
N PHE A 108 -22.86 9.12 38.19
CA PHE A 108 -23.61 8.52 39.30
C PHE A 108 -23.19 9.21 40.59
N ALA A 109 -24.16 9.87 41.20
CA ALA A 109 -24.08 10.35 42.56
C ALA A 109 -24.07 9.17 43.53
N VAL A 110 -23.18 9.23 44.53
CA VAL A 110 -23.39 8.66 45.87
C VAL A 110 -22.81 9.61 46.90
#